data_AF-A0A7J2VX81-F1
#
_entry.id   AF-A0A7J2VX81-F1
#
_cell.length_a   1.000
_cell.length_b   1.000
_cell.length_c   1.000
_cell.angle_alpha   90.00
_cell.angle_beta   90.00
_cell.angle_gamma   90.00
#
_symmetry.space_group_name_H-M   'P 1'
#
loop_
_entity.id
_entity.type
_entity.pdbx_description
1 polymer ?
#
loop_
_entity_poly.entity_id
_entity_poly.type
_entity_poly.pdbx_seq_one_letter_code
_entity_poly.pdbx_strand_id
1 'polypeptide(L)'
;MVKEEYYIGIKDWSNLTPSERLEALFDYLNYISKNIGKKTTEIRERFARERKTTIYRVERLERILWFSGLLRSRFRIEPTRGWYFEITDIGRKALSRGYLIEEDFRFAPDWVRRSVTRKPIVVIPLEYEYIGTDTDTGYPIYYDKREEEYVLIHPETKEEVRRTSALDIIETDSVETEKGHETPFVSEITASNTVSRMGREEIYAREREIQKTMKEWFEEAFANIPKDKIPDPDVLKVGVEYRLSEKRASDYVELIVEKVDPDPRAGYAFRERRRLRR
;
A
#
# COMPACT_ATOMS: atom_id res chain seq x y z
N MET A 1 17.80 11.91 7.98
CA MET A 1 17.14 10.80 8.69
C MET A 1 16.87 9.61 7.78
N VAL A 2 16.59 9.79 6.48
CA VAL A 2 16.20 8.65 5.62
C VAL A 2 17.38 7.93 4.96
N LYS A 3 18.48 8.62 4.61
CA LYS A 3 19.72 7.93 4.15
C LYS A 3 20.36 7.07 5.24
N GLU A 4 20.13 7.41 6.51
CA GLU A 4 20.60 6.62 7.65
C GLU A 4 19.94 5.23 7.69
N GLU A 5 18.67 5.10 7.30
CA GLU A 5 17.96 3.82 7.20
C GLU A 5 18.61 2.87 6.18
N TYR A 6 19.15 3.41 5.09
CA TYR A 6 19.94 2.62 4.12
C TYR A 6 21.24 2.10 4.75
N TYR A 7 21.93 2.95 5.50
CA TYR A 7 23.22 2.59 6.09
C TYR A 7 23.08 1.46 7.11
N ILE A 8 22.13 1.59 8.04
CA ILE A 8 21.87 0.57 9.06
C ILE A 8 21.10 -0.65 8.53
N GLY A 9 20.59 -0.56 7.30
CA GLY A 9 20.01 -1.69 6.58
C GLY A 9 18.53 -1.94 6.80
N ILE A 10 17.79 -0.94 7.25
CA ILE A 10 16.31 -0.95 7.25
C ILE A 10 15.80 -0.88 5.80
N LYS A 11 16.45 -0.08 4.95
CA LYS A 11 16.13 0.03 3.52
C LYS A 11 17.25 -0.53 2.65
N ASP A 12 16.89 -1.21 1.58
CA ASP A 12 17.79 -1.51 0.48
C ASP A 12 17.80 -0.38 -0.55
N TRP A 13 18.82 -0.39 -1.41
CA TRP A 13 18.97 0.60 -2.49
C TRP A 13 17.74 0.72 -3.41
N SER A 14 17.02 -0.38 -3.62
CA SER A 14 15.76 -0.40 -4.37
C SER A 14 14.63 0.32 -3.66
N ASN A 15 14.60 0.32 -2.33
CA ASN A 15 13.55 0.98 -1.56
C ASN A 15 13.75 2.49 -1.47
N LEU A 16 14.96 3.00 -1.74
CA LEU A 16 15.23 4.42 -1.70
C LEU A 16 14.55 5.18 -2.83
N THR A 17 14.04 6.37 -2.52
CA THR A 17 13.58 7.34 -3.53
C THR A 17 14.76 7.88 -4.34
N PRO A 18 14.54 8.46 -5.54
CA PRO A 18 15.62 9.08 -6.31
C PRO A 18 16.41 10.14 -5.52
N SER A 19 15.73 10.99 -4.73
CA SER A 19 16.37 12.00 -3.90
C SER A 19 17.27 11.37 -2.82
N GLU A 20 16.77 10.35 -2.12
CA GLU A 20 17.55 9.63 -1.09
C GLU A 20 18.78 8.95 -1.67
N ARG A 21 18.68 8.41 -2.89
CA ARG A 21 19.84 7.83 -3.60
C ARG A 21 20.89 8.89 -3.90
N LEU A 22 20.48 10.06 -4.39
CA LEU A 22 21.39 11.18 -4.64
C LEU A 22 22.05 11.67 -3.35
N GLU A 23 21.31 11.75 -2.25
CA GLU A 23 21.84 12.12 -0.94
C GLU A 23 22.86 11.09 -0.42
N ALA A 24 22.57 9.79 -0.54
CA ALA A 24 23.48 8.73 -0.10
C ALA A 24 24.77 8.70 -0.93
N LEU A 25 24.67 8.93 -2.25
CA LEU A 25 25.83 9.06 -3.14
C LEU A 25 26.65 10.31 -2.81
N PHE A 26 25.98 11.44 -2.54
CA PHE A 26 26.64 12.69 -2.20
C PHE A 26 27.36 12.60 -0.85
N ASP A 27 26.75 11.95 0.16
CA ASP A 27 27.40 11.72 1.47
C ASP A 27 28.72 10.98 1.30
N TYR A 28 28.73 9.92 0.48
CA TYR A 28 29.95 9.15 0.23
C TYR A 28 30.98 9.93 -0.60
N LEU A 29 30.56 10.65 -1.65
CA LEU A 29 31.45 11.52 -2.43
C LEU A 29 32.09 12.62 -1.55
N ASN A 30 31.31 13.25 -0.69
CA ASN A 30 31.78 14.25 0.27
C ASN A 30 32.69 13.64 1.35
N TYR A 31 32.45 12.40 1.74
CA TYR A 31 33.35 11.69 2.65
C TYR A 31 34.71 11.42 1.98
N ILE A 32 34.70 10.97 0.73
CA ILE A 32 35.93 10.76 -0.06
C ILE A 32 36.71 12.07 -0.20
N SER A 33 36.04 13.19 -0.50
CA SER A 33 36.72 14.49 -0.69
C SER A 33 37.49 14.94 0.56
N LYS A 34 36.91 14.71 1.74
CA LYS A 34 37.54 14.98 3.05
C LYS A 34 38.67 14.02 3.40
N ASN A 35 38.81 12.90 2.69
CA ASN A 35 39.77 11.83 2.97
C ASN A 35 40.66 11.48 1.76
N ILE A 36 40.76 12.34 0.75
CA ILE A 36 41.34 12.04 -0.58
C ILE A 36 42.81 11.54 -0.54
N GLY A 37 43.53 11.83 0.53
CA GLY A 37 44.92 11.37 0.75
C GLY A 37 45.05 9.93 1.23
N LYS A 38 43.94 9.23 1.51
CA LYS A 38 43.92 7.86 2.04
C LYS A 38 43.70 6.84 0.92
N LYS A 39 44.11 5.59 1.17
CA LYS A 39 43.86 4.48 0.24
C LYS A 39 42.36 4.22 0.12
N THR A 40 41.92 3.74 -1.05
CA THR A 40 40.50 3.41 -1.29
C THR A 40 39.95 2.44 -0.25
N THR A 41 40.74 1.41 0.12
CA THR A 41 40.37 0.42 1.14
C THR A 41 40.13 1.07 2.51
N GLU A 42 41.03 1.95 2.95
CA GLU A 42 40.90 2.66 4.22
C GLU A 42 39.67 3.56 4.24
N ILE A 43 39.39 4.27 3.14
CA ILE A 43 38.20 5.12 3.03
C ILE A 43 36.92 4.29 3.11
N ARG A 44 36.86 3.14 2.43
CA ARG A 44 35.69 2.23 2.49
C ARG A 44 35.45 1.72 3.91
N GLU A 45 36.50 1.21 4.55
CA GLU A 45 36.41 0.63 5.90
C GLU A 45 36.02 1.67 6.94
N ARG A 46 36.59 2.87 6.87
CA ARG A 46 36.24 3.96 7.80
C ARG A 46 34.83 4.45 7.57
N PHE A 47 34.41 4.65 6.32
CA PHE A 47 33.03 5.06 6.03
C PHE A 47 32.03 4.01 6.51
N ALA A 48 32.28 2.73 6.22
CA ALA A 48 31.44 1.62 6.67
C ALA A 48 31.27 1.62 8.20
N ARG A 49 32.37 1.77 8.93
CA ARG A 49 32.38 1.81 10.40
C ARG A 49 31.65 3.04 10.95
N GLU A 50 31.96 4.22 10.44
CA GLU A 50 31.39 5.49 10.93
C GLU A 50 29.89 5.62 10.63
N ARG A 51 29.41 5.04 9.52
CA ARG A 51 27.99 5.02 9.15
C ARG A 51 27.26 3.76 9.62
N LYS A 52 27.93 2.86 10.35
CA LYS A 52 27.38 1.56 10.80
C LYS A 52 26.76 0.78 9.63
N THR A 53 27.44 0.76 8.48
CA THR A 53 26.99 0.07 7.27
C THR A 53 27.97 -1.02 6.84
N THR A 54 27.56 -1.83 5.85
CA THR A 54 28.37 -2.93 5.34
C THR A 54 29.30 -2.44 4.22
N ILE A 55 30.47 -3.07 4.07
CA ILE A 55 31.40 -2.79 2.96
C ILE A 55 30.69 -2.93 1.61
N TYR A 56 29.83 -3.92 1.46
CA TYR A 56 29.03 -4.14 0.25
C TYR A 56 28.18 -2.91 -0.15
N ARG A 57 27.55 -2.24 0.82
CA ARG A 57 26.77 -1.00 0.55
C ARG A 57 27.69 0.13 0.13
N VAL A 58 28.86 0.26 0.76
CA VAL A 58 29.87 1.27 0.38
C VAL A 58 30.39 1.03 -1.04
N GLU A 59 30.71 -0.22 -1.40
CA GLU A 59 31.15 -0.59 -2.73
C GLU A 59 30.07 -0.32 -3.78
N ARG A 60 28.78 -0.48 -3.44
CA ARG A 60 27.67 -0.10 -4.33
C ARG A 60 27.68 1.40 -4.62
N LEU A 61 27.83 2.24 -3.60
CA LEU A 61 27.92 3.70 -3.78
C LEU A 61 29.14 4.07 -4.62
N GLU A 62 30.30 3.49 -4.33
CA GLU A 62 31.52 3.69 -5.10
C GLU A 62 31.32 3.31 -6.56
N ARG A 63 30.76 2.13 -6.83
CA ARG A 63 30.54 1.63 -8.18
C ARG A 63 29.69 2.61 -8.97
N ILE A 64 28.62 3.12 -8.37
CA ILE A 64 27.75 4.11 -9.01
C ILE A 64 28.53 5.40 -9.30
N LEU A 65 29.26 5.96 -8.33
CA LEU A 65 30.05 7.18 -8.53
C LEU A 65 31.15 7.00 -9.60
N TRP A 66 31.80 5.84 -9.61
CA TRP A 66 32.87 5.51 -10.56
C TRP A 66 32.34 5.38 -11.99
N PHE A 67 31.28 4.59 -12.20
CA PHE A 67 30.67 4.44 -13.53
C PHE A 67 29.94 5.70 -14.00
N SER A 68 29.61 6.63 -13.11
CA SER A 68 29.07 7.95 -13.48
C SER A 68 30.14 8.96 -13.89
N GLY A 69 31.43 8.60 -13.76
CA GLY A 69 32.53 9.53 -14.01
C GLY A 69 32.64 10.64 -12.97
N LEU A 70 31.99 10.53 -11.80
CA LEU A 70 32.14 11.45 -10.66
C LEU A 70 33.43 11.18 -9.88
N LEU A 71 33.91 9.93 -9.96
CA LEU A 71 35.07 9.43 -9.25
C LEU A 71 35.90 8.54 -10.18
N ARG A 72 37.21 8.53 -9.97
CA ARG A 72 38.10 7.52 -10.56
C ARG A 72 39.08 7.01 -9.51
N SER A 73 39.72 5.89 -9.81
CA SER A 73 40.76 5.30 -8.95
C SER A 73 42.07 5.32 -9.70
N ARG A 74 43.15 5.72 -9.01
CA ARG A 74 44.50 5.75 -9.57
C ARG A 74 45.45 4.99 -8.65
N PHE A 75 46.26 4.12 -9.24
CA PHE A 75 47.33 3.46 -8.52
C PHE A 75 48.50 4.44 -8.30
N ARG A 76 49.01 4.51 -7.07
CA ARG A 76 50.16 5.34 -6.70
C ARG A 76 51.19 4.50 -5.95
N ILE A 77 52.46 4.84 -6.13
CA ILE A 77 53.59 4.21 -5.42
C ILE A 77 53.86 4.98 -4.11
N GLU A 78 53.73 6.30 -4.14
CA GLU A 78 53.89 7.20 -2.99
C GLU A 78 52.54 7.86 -2.61
N PRO A 79 52.29 8.18 -1.31
CA PRO A 79 53.18 8.00 -0.15
C PRO A 79 53.25 6.55 0.34
N THR A 80 52.25 5.73 0.02
CA THR A 80 52.30 4.28 0.19
C THR A 80 51.65 3.59 -1.00
N ARG A 81 52.23 2.46 -1.42
CA ARG A 81 51.76 1.71 -2.60
C ARG A 81 50.29 1.30 -2.45
N GLY A 82 49.44 1.70 -3.39
CA GLY A 82 48.01 1.38 -3.35
C GLY A 82 47.13 2.17 -4.32
N TRP A 83 45.84 1.88 -4.28
CA TRP A 83 44.82 2.62 -5.03
C TRP A 83 44.32 3.80 -4.20
N TYR A 84 44.19 4.95 -4.86
CA TYR A 84 43.67 6.20 -4.29
C TYR A 84 42.53 6.71 -5.15
N PHE A 85 41.58 7.37 -4.51
CA PHE A 85 40.50 8.05 -5.22
C PHE A 85 40.98 9.38 -5.82
N GLU A 86 40.43 9.73 -6.97
CA GLU A 86 40.53 11.05 -7.57
C GLU A 86 39.12 11.51 -7.97
N ILE A 87 38.78 12.73 -7.57
CA ILE A 87 37.49 13.33 -7.90
C ILE A 87 37.64 14.09 -9.22
N THR A 88 36.79 13.74 -10.18
CA THR A 88 36.75 14.33 -11.53
C THR A 88 36.15 15.73 -11.52
N ASP A 89 36.17 16.43 -12.64
CA ASP A 89 35.58 17.78 -12.74
C ASP A 89 34.07 17.77 -12.49
N ILE A 90 33.37 16.71 -12.94
CA ILE A 90 31.95 16.51 -12.65
C ILE A 90 31.73 16.34 -11.14
N GLY A 91 32.55 15.49 -10.49
CA GLY A 91 32.49 15.28 -9.05
C GLY A 91 32.79 16.55 -8.25
N ARG A 92 33.76 17.36 -8.70
CA ARG A 92 34.09 18.66 -8.08
C ARG A 92 32.95 19.66 -8.22
N LYS A 93 32.29 19.71 -9.38
CA LYS A 93 31.11 20.57 -9.60
C LYS A 93 29.95 20.17 -8.69
N ALA A 94 29.71 18.88 -8.50
CA ALA A 94 28.70 18.40 -7.55
C ALA A 94 29.05 18.78 -6.10
N LEU A 95 30.32 18.64 -5.71
CA LEU A 95 30.80 19.04 -4.38
C LEU A 95 30.69 20.54 -4.13
N SER A 96 31.03 21.38 -5.11
CA SER A 96 30.89 22.83 -4.98
C SER A 96 29.42 23.27 -4.87
N ARG A 97 28.53 22.53 -5.53
CA ARG A 97 27.08 22.75 -5.43
C ARG A 97 26.49 22.24 -4.10
N GLY A 98 27.14 21.28 -3.45
CA GLY A 98 26.69 20.73 -2.15
C GLY A 98 25.64 19.62 -2.26
N TYR A 99 25.31 19.16 -3.47
CA TYR A 99 24.39 18.05 -3.72
C TYR A 99 24.55 17.51 -5.15
N LEU A 100 24.11 16.28 -5.39
CA LEU A 100 24.02 15.66 -6.73
C LEU A 100 22.65 15.94 -7.37
N ILE A 101 22.62 16.05 -8.70
CA ILE A 101 21.40 16.10 -9.51
C ILE A 101 21.47 15.04 -10.60
N GLU A 102 20.32 14.72 -11.21
CA GLU A 102 20.24 13.74 -12.29
C GLU A 102 21.17 14.04 -13.47
N GLU A 103 21.32 15.31 -13.85
CA GLU A 103 22.20 15.76 -14.94
C GLU A 103 23.68 15.38 -14.72
N ASP A 104 24.13 15.20 -13.47
CA ASP A 104 25.51 14.76 -13.21
C ASP A 104 25.76 13.31 -13.69
N PHE A 105 24.68 12.55 -13.95
CA PHE A 105 24.71 11.16 -14.42
C PHE A 105 24.44 11.04 -15.92
N ARG A 106 24.40 12.15 -16.68
CA ARG A 106 24.06 12.16 -18.11
C ARG A 106 24.95 11.26 -18.98
N PHE A 107 26.22 11.08 -18.58
CA PHE A 107 27.18 10.23 -19.29
C PHE A 107 27.35 8.84 -18.64
N ALA A 108 26.60 8.55 -17.57
CA ALA A 108 26.66 7.26 -16.91
C ALA A 108 25.98 6.19 -17.79
N PRO A 109 26.42 4.92 -17.71
CA PRO A 109 25.72 3.81 -18.35
C PRO A 109 24.25 3.74 -17.94
N ASP A 110 23.39 3.23 -18.82
CA ASP A 110 21.93 3.18 -18.58
C ASP A 110 21.54 2.48 -17.29
N TRP A 111 22.25 1.43 -16.89
CA TRP A 111 21.96 0.75 -15.63
C TRP A 111 22.20 1.65 -14.41
N VAL A 112 23.17 2.58 -14.48
CA VAL A 112 23.41 3.57 -13.42
C VAL A 112 22.27 4.58 -13.42
N ARG A 113 21.95 5.16 -14.59
CA ARG A 113 20.87 6.15 -14.69
C ARG A 113 19.55 5.58 -14.17
N ARG A 114 19.18 4.37 -14.58
CA ARG A 114 17.99 3.65 -14.06
C ARG A 114 18.09 3.36 -12.58
N SER A 115 19.26 2.95 -12.08
CA SER A 115 19.48 2.66 -10.66
C SER A 115 19.24 3.89 -9.77
N VAL A 116 19.58 5.09 -10.25
CA VAL A 116 19.39 6.36 -9.54
C VAL A 116 17.94 6.86 -9.69
N THR A 117 17.37 6.80 -10.89
CA THR A 117 16.07 7.44 -11.23
C THR A 117 14.83 6.57 -11.04
N ARG A 118 14.96 5.23 -10.98
CA ARG A 118 13.79 4.34 -10.89
C ARG A 118 12.92 4.65 -9.67
N LYS A 119 11.59 4.47 -9.80
CA LYS A 119 10.69 4.51 -8.64
C LYS A 119 11.14 3.50 -7.57
N PRO A 120 10.95 3.79 -6.28
CA PRO A 120 11.28 2.85 -5.21
C PRO A 120 10.47 1.57 -5.39
N ILE A 121 11.10 0.42 -5.14
CA ILE A 121 10.39 -0.84 -4.99
C ILE A 121 9.93 -0.89 -3.55
N VAL A 122 8.62 -0.90 -3.34
CA VAL A 122 8.04 -1.12 -2.03
C VAL A 122 7.43 -2.52 -2.05
N VAL A 123 7.98 -3.37 -1.18
CA VAL A 123 7.59 -4.78 -1.07
C VAL A 123 6.46 -4.83 -0.04
N ILE A 124 5.29 -5.30 -0.45
CA ILE A 124 4.22 -5.65 0.48
C ILE A 124 4.66 -6.94 1.20
N PRO A 125 4.70 -6.99 2.54
CA PRO A 125 5.13 -8.19 3.27
C PRO A 125 4.31 -9.42 2.90
N LEU A 126 4.91 -10.62 2.92
CA LEU A 126 4.23 -11.89 2.60
C LEU A 126 3.10 -12.21 3.59
N GLU A 127 3.16 -11.65 4.80
CA GLU A 127 2.14 -11.81 5.83
C GLU A 127 0.83 -11.05 5.52
N TYR A 128 0.81 -10.24 4.46
CA TYR A 128 -0.33 -9.40 4.09
C TYR A 128 -1.25 -10.18 3.17
N GLU A 129 -2.44 -10.47 3.64
CA GLU A 129 -3.49 -11.12 2.86
C GLU A 129 -4.43 -10.10 2.25
N TYR A 130 -4.61 -10.14 0.93
CA TYR A 130 -5.50 -9.22 0.26
C TYR A 130 -6.96 -9.48 0.67
N ILE A 131 -7.63 -8.44 1.17
CA ILE A 131 -9.03 -8.49 1.56
C ILE A 131 -9.93 -7.99 0.43
N GLY A 132 -9.65 -6.79 -0.08
CA GLY A 132 -10.53 -6.13 -1.01
C GLY A 132 -10.06 -4.72 -1.32
N THR A 133 -10.92 -3.92 -1.93
CA THR A 133 -10.66 -2.50 -2.20
C THR A 133 -11.53 -1.66 -1.28
N ASP A 134 -10.93 -0.68 -0.63
CA ASP A 134 -11.63 0.29 0.19
C ASP A 134 -12.54 1.14 -0.68
N THR A 135 -13.80 1.22 -0.32
CA THR A 135 -14.83 1.86 -1.14
C THR A 135 -14.64 3.37 -1.21
N ASP A 136 -14.17 3.98 -0.12
CA ASP A 136 -14.05 5.44 -0.01
C ASP A 136 -12.83 5.95 -0.79
N THR A 137 -11.73 5.21 -0.80
CA THR A 137 -10.45 5.63 -1.41
C THR A 137 -10.10 4.92 -2.72
N GLY A 138 -10.70 3.76 -2.99
CA GLY A 138 -10.31 2.88 -4.10
C GLY A 138 -8.96 2.17 -3.87
N TYR A 139 -8.41 2.20 -2.65
CA TYR A 139 -7.11 1.62 -2.34
C TYR A 139 -7.22 0.18 -1.84
N PRO A 140 -6.25 -0.70 -2.14
CA PRO A 140 -6.28 -2.07 -1.67
C PRO A 140 -6.15 -2.15 -0.14
N ILE A 141 -7.00 -2.98 0.46
CA ILE A 141 -6.99 -3.36 1.87
C ILE A 141 -6.31 -4.73 1.98
N TYR A 142 -5.33 -4.80 2.86
CA TYR A 142 -4.68 -6.05 3.25
C TYR A 142 -4.95 -6.34 4.73
N TYR A 143 -4.85 -7.60 5.12
CA TYR A 143 -4.86 -8.06 6.50
C TYR A 143 -3.46 -8.52 6.89
N ASP A 144 -2.87 -7.83 7.85
CA ASP A 144 -1.57 -8.17 8.44
C ASP A 144 -1.75 -9.31 9.43
N LYS A 145 -1.42 -10.54 9.03
CA LYS A 145 -1.62 -11.75 9.86
C LYS A 145 -0.80 -11.74 11.16
N ARG A 146 0.22 -10.89 11.26
CA ARG A 146 1.10 -10.82 12.42
C ARG A 146 0.54 -9.88 13.48
N GLU A 147 0.12 -8.69 13.07
CA GLU A 147 -0.39 -7.67 13.99
C GLU A 147 -1.92 -7.75 14.15
N GLU A 148 -2.60 -8.63 13.40
CA GLU A 148 -4.06 -8.84 13.40
C GLU A 148 -4.85 -7.58 13.02
N GLU A 149 -4.36 -6.81 12.05
CA GLU A 149 -4.96 -5.53 11.65
C GLU A 149 -5.11 -5.40 10.13
N TYR A 150 -6.12 -4.63 9.72
CA TYR A 150 -6.33 -4.23 8.33
C TYR A 150 -5.48 -3.02 8.00
N VAL A 151 -4.83 -3.05 6.84
CA VAL A 151 -3.90 -2.04 6.36
C VAL A 151 -4.33 -1.56 4.98
N LEU A 152 -4.57 -0.26 4.87
CA LEU A 152 -4.84 0.42 3.62
C LEU A 152 -3.52 0.85 2.97
N ILE A 153 -3.26 0.38 1.75
CA ILE A 153 -1.99 0.63 1.07
C ILE A 153 -2.22 1.46 -0.19
N HIS A 154 -1.46 2.55 -0.35
CA HIS A 154 -1.54 3.37 -1.56
C HIS A 154 -1.13 2.55 -2.79
N PRO A 155 -1.93 2.47 -3.88
CA PRO A 155 -1.68 1.53 -4.96
C PRO A 155 -0.38 1.79 -5.72
N GLU A 156 0.04 3.06 -5.86
CA GLU A 156 1.28 3.42 -6.55
C GLU A 156 2.52 3.44 -5.64
N THR A 157 2.50 4.20 -4.54
CA THR A 157 3.66 4.33 -3.64
C THR A 157 3.85 3.10 -2.75
N LYS A 158 2.79 2.30 -2.56
CA LYS A 158 2.70 1.17 -1.62
C LYS A 158 2.98 1.55 -0.17
N GLU A 159 2.89 2.82 0.16
CA GLU A 159 2.96 3.28 1.55
C GLU A 159 1.68 2.91 2.28
N GLU A 160 1.82 2.60 3.57
CA GLU A 160 0.69 2.44 4.48
C GLU A 160 0.02 3.81 4.66
N VAL A 161 -1.27 3.87 4.32
CA VAL A 161 -2.10 5.07 4.47
C VAL A 161 -2.79 5.05 5.83
N ARG A 162 -3.29 3.88 6.24
CA ARG A 162 -4.05 3.71 7.48
C ARG A 162 -4.03 2.26 7.94
N ARG A 163 -4.16 2.06 9.25
CA ARG A 163 -4.26 0.76 9.91
C ARG A 163 -5.36 0.77 10.97
N THR A 164 -6.08 -0.33 11.08
CA THR A 164 -7.13 -0.52 12.11
C THR A 164 -7.41 -2.00 12.34
N SER A 165 -7.90 -2.35 13.52
CA SER A 165 -8.32 -3.71 13.83
C SER A 165 -9.72 -4.08 13.31
N ALA A 166 -10.48 -3.11 12.78
CA ALA A 166 -11.88 -3.31 12.38
C ALA A 166 -12.17 -2.95 10.90
N LEU A 167 -13.10 -3.68 10.30
CA LEU A 167 -13.51 -3.54 8.90
C LEU A 167 -15.05 -3.55 8.84
N ASP A 168 -15.63 -2.56 8.16
CA ASP A 168 -17.06 -2.58 7.81
C ASP A 168 -17.22 -3.36 6.49
N ILE A 169 -18.10 -4.36 6.52
CA ILE A 169 -18.59 -5.11 5.36
C ILE A 169 -19.99 -4.59 5.07
N ILE A 170 -20.21 -4.10 3.87
CA ILE A 170 -21.50 -3.57 3.42
C ILE A 170 -21.91 -4.36 2.18
N GLU A 171 -23.03 -5.06 2.27
CA GLU A 171 -23.61 -5.79 1.15
C GLU A 171 -24.87 -5.09 0.70
N THR A 172 -25.06 -4.99 -0.61
CA THR A 172 -26.29 -4.45 -1.18
C THR A 172 -26.92 -5.49 -2.09
N ASP A 173 -28.21 -5.72 -1.93
CA ASP A 173 -29.01 -6.56 -2.81
C ASP A 173 -30.13 -5.71 -3.41
N SER A 174 -30.37 -5.89 -4.70
CA SER A 174 -31.52 -5.31 -5.39
C SER A 174 -32.60 -6.38 -5.50
N VAL A 175 -33.82 -6.00 -5.15
CA VAL A 175 -34.99 -6.85 -5.29
C VAL A 175 -35.85 -6.27 -6.39
N GLU A 176 -36.10 -7.06 -7.43
CA GLU A 176 -36.99 -6.71 -8.54
C GLU A 176 -38.05 -7.79 -8.74
N THR A 177 -39.25 -7.40 -9.16
CA THR A 177 -40.31 -8.35 -9.57
C THR A 177 -40.50 -8.31 -11.10
N GLU A 178 -40.31 -9.43 -11.79
CA GLU A 178 -40.55 -9.52 -13.24
C GLU A 178 -42.03 -9.80 -13.60
N LYS A 179 -42.59 -8.87 -14.38
CA LYS A 179 -43.78 -8.93 -15.26
C LYS A 179 -45.07 -9.59 -14.74
N GLY A 180 -45.97 -8.73 -14.27
CA GLY A 180 -47.39 -9.03 -14.06
C GLY A 180 -48.24 -7.85 -13.59
N HIS A 181 -47.62 -6.74 -13.16
CA HIS A 181 -48.28 -5.53 -12.64
C HIS A 181 -48.11 -4.32 -13.55
N GLU A 182 -49.00 -3.34 -13.40
CA GLU A 182 -48.90 -2.02 -14.05
C GLU A 182 -47.69 -1.21 -13.56
N THR A 183 -47.06 -1.58 -12.43
CA THR A 183 -45.79 -0.97 -11.99
C THR A 183 -44.84 -1.95 -11.29
N PRO A 184 -43.55 -2.02 -11.67
CA PRO A 184 -42.56 -2.90 -11.04
C PRO A 184 -42.20 -2.46 -9.62
N PHE A 185 -42.00 -3.43 -8.72
CA PHE A 185 -41.42 -3.20 -7.40
C PHE A 185 -39.89 -3.28 -7.50
N VAL A 186 -39.20 -2.23 -7.05
CA VAL A 186 -37.74 -2.18 -6.99
C VAL A 186 -37.34 -1.66 -5.62
N SER A 187 -36.52 -2.44 -4.91
CA SER A 187 -36.00 -2.07 -3.59
C SER A 187 -34.53 -2.41 -3.48
N GLU A 188 -33.79 -1.58 -2.74
CA GLU A 188 -32.39 -1.83 -2.40
C GLU A 188 -32.29 -2.14 -0.90
N ILE A 189 -31.68 -3.28 -0.59
CA ILE A 189 -31.46 -3.72 0.76
C ILE A 189 -29.96 -3.65 1.04
N THR A 190 -29.58 -2.80 1.99
CA THR A 190 -28.21 -2.69 2.46
C THR A 190 -28.08 -3.40 3.80
N ALA A 191 -27.20 -4.39 3.85
CA ALA A 191 -26.80 -5.08 5.06
C ALA A 191 -25.39 -4.66 5.46
N SER A 192 -25.19 -4.22 6.70
CA SER A 192 -23.87 -3.81 7.18
C SER A 192 -23.47 -4.53 8.47
N ASN A 193 -22.20 -4.94 8.53
CA ASN A 193 -21.60 -5.57 9.70
C ASN A 193 -20.16 -5.09 9.90
N THR A 194 -19.77 -4.84 11.14
CA THR A 194 -18.37 -4.55 11.48
C THR A 194 -17.70 -5.81 12.02
N VAL A 195 -16.60 -6.23 11.40
CA VAL A 195 -15.75 -7.33 11.86
C VAL A 195 -14.43 -6.81 12.43
N SER A 196 -13.72 -7.66 13.17
CA SER A 196 -12.37 -7.36 13.61
C SER A 196 -11.49 -8.59 13.55
N ARG A 197 -10.22 -8.40 13.16
CA ARG A 197 -9.18 -9.45 13.19
C ARG A 197 -9.53 -10.72 12.42
N MET A 198 -10.27 -10.57 11.32
CA MET A 198 -10.68 -11.66 10.45
C MET A 198 -9.86 -11.61 9.15
N GLY A 199 -9.22 -12.74 8.82
CA GLY A 199 -8.57 -12.94 7.53
C GLY A 199 -9.58 -13.12 6.39
N ARG A 200 -9.09 -13.33 5.17
CA ARG A 200 -9.95 -13.36 3.97
C ARG A 200 -10.99 -14.49 4.00
N GLU A 201 -10.60 -15.68 4.43
CA GLU A 201 -11.52 -16.82 4.52
C GLU A 201 -12.65 -16.58 5.53
N GLU A 202 -12.33 -15.97 6.67
CA GLU A 202 -13.29 -15.61 7.72
C GLU A 202 -14.22 -14.50 7.25
N ILE A 203 -13.71 -13.50 6.53
CA ILE A 203 -14.51 -12.46 5.90
C ILE A 203 -15.49 -13.07 4.90
N TYR A 204 -15.06 -14.02 4.05
CA TYR A 204 -15.96 -14.70 3.12
C TYR A 204 -17.02 -15.58 3.81
N ALA A 205 -16.69 -16.17 4.97
CA ALA A 205 -17.69 -16.87 5.77
C ALA A 205 -18.73 -15.88 6.30
N ARG A 206 -18.26 -14.72 6.81
CA ARG A 206 -19.12 -13.67 7.33
C ARG A 206 -20.02 -13.05 6.27
N GLU A 207 -19.51 -12.80 5.06
CA GLU A 207 -20.33 -12.35 3.93
C GLU A 207 -21.50 -13.32 3.69
N ARG A 208 -21.23 -14.62 3.59
CA ARG A 208 -22.28 -15.64 3.42
C ARG A 208 -23.32 -15.65 4.54
N GLU A 209 -22.91 -15.39 5.78
CA GLU A 209 -23.82 -15.27 6.93
C GLU A 209 -24.71 -14.02 6.84
N ILE A 210 -24.13 -12.88 6.43
CA ILE A 210 -24.85 -11.62 6.20
C ILE A 210 -25.91 -11.84 5.13
N GLN A 211 -25.53 -12.42 3.99
CA GLN A 211 -26.44 -12.73 2.89
C GLN A 211 -27.58 -13.64 3.28
N LYS A 212 -27.26 -14.72 4.00
CA LYS A 212 -28.28 -15.63 4.51
C LYS A 212 -29.24 -14.91 5.43
N THR A 213 -28.74 -14.08 6.34
CA THR A 213 -29.57 -13.32 7.30
C THR A 213 -30.47 -12.32 6.58
N MET A 214 -29.95 -11.63 5.55
CA MET A 214 -30.71 -10.70 4.72
C MET A 214 -31.81 -11.42 3.94
N LYS A 215 -31.50 -12.58 3.34
CA LYS A 215 -32.49 -13.40 2.63
C LYS A 215 -33.58 -13.93 3.56
N GLU A 216 -33.23 -14.46 4.73
CA GLU A 216 -34.19 -14.92 5.74
C GLU A 216 -35.09 -13.77 6.20
N TRP A 217 -34.52 -12.59 6.47
CA TRP A 217 -35.29 -11.39 6.81
C TRP A 217 -36.28 -11.02 5.70
N PHE A 218 -35.83 -11.05 4.45
CA PHE A 218 -36.66 -10.73 3.30
C PHE A 218 -37.81 -11.72 3.14
N GLU A 219 -37.55 -13.03 3.22
CA GLU A 219 -38.61 -14.05 3.18
C GLU A 219 -39.65 -13.85 4.30
N GLU A 220 -39.21 -13.53 5.53
CA GLU A 220 -40.11 -13.26 6.66
C GLU A 220 -40.92 -11.98 6.49
N ALA A 221 -40.29 -10.89 6.03
CA ALA A 221 -40.94 -9.59 5.86
C ALA A 221 -42.05 -9.65 4.79
N PHE A 222 -41.86 -10.46 3.75
CA PHE A 222 -42.79 -10.58 2.63
C PHE A 222 -43.74 -11.80 2.75
N ALA A 223 -43.55 -12.69 3.73
CA ALA A 223 -44.38 -13.88 3.93
C ALA A 223 -45.89 -13.59 4.09
N ASN A 224 -46.25 -12.42 4.63
CA ASN A 224 -47.63 -12.01 4.87
C ASN A 224 -48.20 -11.10 3.78
N ILE A 225 -47.42 -10.79 2.74
CA ILE A 225 -47.87 -9.99 1.61
C ILE A 225 -48.59 -10.92 0.63
N PRO A 226 -49.84 -10.61 0.24
CA PRO A 226 -50.55 -11.41 -0.76
C PRO A 226 -49.73 -11.56 -2.05
N LYS A 227 -49.58 -12.79 -2.56
CA LYS A 227 -48.75 -13.12 -3.74
C LYS A 227 -49.20 -12.40 -5.02
N ASP A 228 -50.46 -12.00 -5.07
CA ASP A 228 -51.04 -11.16 -6.12
C ASP A 228 -50.52 -9.71 -6.08
N LYS A 229 -49.83 -9.27 -5.02
CA LYS A 229 -49.23 -7.93 -4.90
C LYS A 229 -47.73 -7.92 -5.22
N ILE A 230 -47.01 -8.98 -4.85
CA ILE A 230 -45.56 -9.13 -5.09
C ILE A 230 -45.30 -10.58 -5.49
N PRO A 231 -45.39 -10.90 -6.80
CA PRO A 231 -45.10 -12.24 -7.30
C PRO A 231 -43.58 -12.46 -7.35
N ASP A 232 -43.12 -13.53 -6.70
CA ASP A 232 -41.79 -14.11 -6.79
C ASP A 232 -40.64 -13.09 -6.92
N PRO A 233 -40.34 -12.33 -5.85
CA PRO A 233 -39.23 -11.39 -5.84
C PRO A 233 -37.90 -12.10 -6.05
N ASP A 234 -37.20 -11.74 -7.12
CA ASP A 234 -35.84 -12.20 -7.37
C ASP A 234 -34.87 -11.27 -6.63
N VAL A 235 -34.09 -11.85 -5.72
CA VAL A 235 -32.98 -11.16 -5.04
C VAL A 235 -31.76 -11.22 -5.96
N LEU A 236 -31.46 -10.12 -6.62
CA LEU A 236 -30.26 -9.94 -7.42
C LEU A 236 -29.18 -9.34 -6.52
N LYS A 237 -28.11 -10.10 -6.26
CA LYS A 237 -26.97 -9.58 -5.46
C LYS A 237 -26.31 -8.43 -6.18
N VAL A 238 -26.19 -7.28 -5.53
CA VAL A 238 -25.51 -6.09 -6.09
C VAL A 238 -24.40 -5.62 -5.15
N GLY A 239 -23.31 -6.40 -5.15
CA GLY A 239 -22.00 -5.94 -4.67
C GLY A 239 -21.72 -6.12 -3.17
N VAL A 240 -20.42 -6.20 -2.88
CA VAL A 240 -19.87 -6.18 -1.53
C VAL A 240 -18.85 -5.04 -1.48
N GLU A 241 -18.99 -4.18 -0.49
CA GLU A 241 -18.15 -3.03 -0.22
C GLU A 241 -17.39 -3.25 1.09
N TYR A 242 -16.12 -2.82 1.12
CA TYR A 242 -15.29 -2.84 2.33
C TYR A 242 -14.85 -1.43 2.69
N ARG A 243 -14.79 -1.13 3.98
CA ARG A 243 -14.26 0.13 4.50
C ARG A 243 -13.53 -0.08 5.82
N LEU A 244 -12.38 0.58 6.01
CA LEU A 244 -11.70 0.56 7.31
C LEU A 244 -12.58 1.25 8.36
N SER A 245 -12.78 0.57 9.49
CA SER A 245 -13.68 1.03 10.54
C SER A 245 -12.95 1.29 11.85
N GLU A 246 -13.48 2.21 12.66
CA GLU A 246 -13.11 2.39 14.06
C GLU A 246 -14.22 1.88 15.00
N LYS A 247 -15.31 1.38 14.43
CA LYS A 247 -16.41 0.81 15.20
C LYS A 247 -15.95 -0.48 15.84
N ARG A 248 -16.54 -0.79 16.99
CA ARG A 248 -16.35 -2.11 17.61
C ARG A 248 -17.02 -3.16 16.73
N ALA A 249 -16.36 -4.32 16.58
CA ALA A 249 -16.95 -5.46 15.93
C ALA A 249 -18.30 -5.83 16.57
N SER A 250 -19.21 -6.31 15.74
CA SER A 250 -20.58 -6.58 16.10
C SER A 250 -21.01 -7.94 15.59
N ASP A 251 -21.73 -8.70 16.43
CA ASP A 251 -22.44 -9.91 16.00
C ASP A 251 -23.79 -9.58 15.35
N TYR A 252 -24.10 -8.29 15.15
CA TYR A 252 -25.35 -7.84 14.54
C TYR A 252 -25.11 -7.32 13.13
N VAL A 253 -26.04 -7.66 12.23
CA VAL A 253 -26.21 -7.04 10.92
C VAL A 253 -27.26 -5.95 11.06
N GLU A 254 -26.91 -4.75 10.64
CA GLU A 254 -27.85 -3.66 10.45
C GLU A 254 -28.37 -3.70 9.02
N LEU A 255 -29.67 -3.91 8.90
CA LEU A 255 -30.40 -3.98 7.64
C LEU A 255 -31.12 -2.64 7.43
N ILE A 256 -30.88 -2.03 6.27
CA ILE A 256 -31.54 -0.81 5.83
C ILE A 256 -32.19 -1.14 4.49
N VAL A 257 -33.48 -0.88 4.38
CA VAL A 257 -34.23 -1.03 3.13
C VAL A 257 -34.53 0.36 2.64
N GLU A 258 -33.91 0.71 1.52
CA GLU A 258 -34.11 1.98 0.85
C GLU A 258 -34.88 1.74 -0.45
N LYS A 259 -35.85 2.62 -0.69
CA LYS A 259 -36.81 2.56 -1.80
C LYS A 259 -37.83 1.43 -1.67
N VAL A 260 -39.04 1.85 -1.37
CA VAL A 260 -40.27 1.08 -1.51
C VAL A 260 -41.13 1.94 -2.44
N ASP A 261 -41.65 1.33 -3.50
CA ASP A 261 -42.76 1.77 -4.35
C ASP A 261 -42.53 2.49 -5.71
N PRO A 262 -43.49 2.29 -6.65
CA PRO A 262 -43.68 3.12 -7.83
C PRO A 262 -44.27 4.52 -7.54
N ASP A 263 -44.70 4.85 -6.32
CA ASP A 263 -45.23 6.17 -5.94
C ASP A 263 -44.10 7.11 -5.45
N PRO A 264 -43.72 8.15 -6.22
CA PRO A 264 -42.66 9.08 -5.86
C PRO A 264 -42.96 9.96 -4.63
N ARG A 265 -44.10 9.79 -3.95
CA ARG A 265 -44.49 10.55 -2.75
C ARG A 265 -44.47 9.75 -1.44
N ALA A 266 -44.28 8.43 -1.48
CA ALA A 266 -44.33 7.56 -0.31
C ALA A 266 -42.96 6.92 -0.02
N GLY A 267 -42.00 7.71 0.44
CA GLY A 267 -40.70 7.16 0.86
C GLY A 267 -40.83 6.39 2.18
N TYR A 268 -40.69 5.07 2.13
CA TYR A 268 -40.49 4.25 3.33
C TYR A 268 -39.02 3.86 3.46
N ALA A 269 -38.45 4.07 4.65
CA ALA A 269 -37.14 3.55 5.02
C ALA A 269 -37.33 2.67 6.26
N PHE A 270 -37.01 1.39 6.13
CA PHE A 270 -37.06 0.44 7.25
C PHE A 270 -35.64 0.18 7.74
N ARG A 271 -35.45 0.20 9.06
CA ARG A 271 -34.18 -0.12 9.72
C ARG A 271 -34.40 -1.19 10.77
N GLU A 272 -33.68 -2.29 10.65
CA GLU A 272 -33.74 -3.40 11.60
C GLU A 272 -32.33 -3.89 11.96
N ARG A 273 -32.16 -4.44 13.17
CA ARG A 273 -30.93 -5.09 13.59
C ARG A 273 -31.19 -6.55 13.88
N ARG A 274 -30.43 -7.43 13.22
CA ARG A 274 -30.51 -8.88 13.43
C ARG A 274 -29.20 -9.45 13.91
N ARG A 275 -29.28 -10.41 14.83
CA ARG A 275 -28.11 -11.11 15.33
C ARG A 275 -27.73 -12.23 14.37
N LEU A 276 -26.44 -12.32 14.03
CA LEU A 276 -25.90 -13.44 13.27
C LEU A 276 -25.98 -14.73 14.09
N ARG A 277 -26.35 -15.83 13.45
CA ARG A 277 -26.36 -17.15 14.09
C ARG A 277 -24.91 -17.64 14.20
N ARG A 278 -24.54 -18.11 15.39
CA ARG A 278 -23.23 -18.73 15.67
C ARG A 278 -23.12 -20.11 15.02
#